data_AF-A0A7C4SUW5-F1
#
_entry.id   AF-A0A7C4SUW5-F1
#
_cell.length_a   1.000
_cell.length_b   1.000
_cell.length_c   1.000
_cell.angle_alpha   90.00
_cell.angle_beta   90.00
_cell.angle_gamma   90.00
#
_symmetry.space_group_name_H-M   'P 1'
#
loop_
_entity.id
_entity.type
_entity.pdbx_description
1 polymer ?
#
loop_
_entity_poly.entity_id
_entity_poly.type
_entity_poly.pdbx_seq_one_letter_code
_entity_poly.pdbx_strand_id
1 'polypeptide(L)' 'MKEYDHLIIWLDYFNSTLSRSEGRRVPLDKAVKSPTLDELCQAASLLGYTPKPFQARHPKRSHIQSGYIA' A
#
# COMPACT_ATOMS: atom_id res chain seq x y z
N MET A 1 8.58 20.83 -11.96
CA MET A 1 7.69 21.14 -10.83
C MET A 1 7.34 19.79 -10.21
N LYS A 2 7.64 19.52 -8.93
CA LYS A 2 7.26 18.24 -8.33
C LYS A 2 5.73 18.26 -8.15
N GLU A 3 5.03 17.37 -8.84
CA GLU A 3 3.58 17.18 -8.66
C GLU A 3 3.34 16.59 -7.27
N TYR A 4 3.01 17.46 -6.31
CA TYR A 4 2.73 17.09 -4.92
C TYR A 4 1.27 16.69 -4.68
N ASP A 5 0.48 16.53 -5.74
CA ASP A 5 -0.98 16.30 -5.63
C ASP A 5 -1.36 14.82 -5.54
N HIS A 6 -0.37 13.93 -5.43
CA HIS A 6 -0.57 12.49 -5.36
C HIS A 6 -0.25 11.94 -3.98
N LEU A 7 -1.19 11.20 -3.42
CA LEU A 7 -1.03 10.57 -2.12
C LEU A 7 -0.53 9.13 -2.31
N ILE A 8 0.69 8.86 -1.83
CA ILE A 8 1.32 7.53 -1.97
C ILE A 8 0.82 6.60 -0.88
N ILE A 9 0.12 5.54 -1.26
CA ILE A 9 -0.36 4.49 -0.35
C ILE A 9 0.35 3.17 -0.64
N TRP A 10 1.10 2.67 0.33
CA TRP A 10 1.76 1.38 0.22
C TRP A 10 0.83 0.22 0.59
N LEU A 11 0.98 -0.89 -0.11
CA LEU A 11 0.31 -2.16 0.18
C LEU A 11 0.63 -2.67 1.59
N ASP A 12 1.89 -2.50 2.03
CA ASP A 12 2.38 -2.89 3.35
C ASP A 12 1.59 -2.26 4.51
N TYR A 13 0.93 -1.11 4.28
CA TYR A 13 0.20 -0.40 5.33
C TYR A 13 -0.99 -1.19 5.86
N PHE A 14 -1.57 -2.05 5.01
CA PHE A 14 -2.75 -2.85 5.32
C PHE A 14 -2.43 -4.33 5.59
N ASN A 15 -1.17 -4.75 5.45
CA ASN A 15 -0.81 -6.16 5.57
C ASN A 15 -0.72 -6.62 7.04
N SER A 16 -1.59 -7.53 7.46
CA SER A 16 -1.65 -8.09 8.81
C SER A 16 -0.50 -9.02 9.15
N THR A 17 0.20 -9.56 8.15
CA THR A 17 1.39 -10.40 8.37
C THR A 17 2.61 -9.58 8.77
N LEU A 18 2.53 -8.25 8.66
CA LEU A 18 3.61 -7.33 9.02
C LEU A 18 3.39 -6.71 10.39
N SER A 19 4.48 -6.56 11.13
CA SER A 19 4.53 -5.71 12.30
C SER A 19 4.49 -4.22 11.93
N ARG A 20 4.27 -3.35 12.93
CA ARG A 20 4.31 -1.89 12.73
C ARG A 20 5.70 -1.40 12.31
N SER A 21 6.76 -2.04 12.79
CA SER A 21 8.15 -1.73 12.39
C SER A 21 8.41 -2.05 10.93
N GLU A 22 7.76 -3.10 10.40
CA GLU A 22 7.94 -3.59 9.03
C GLU A 22 7.13 -2.83 7.98
N GLY A 23 6.09 -2.08 8.36
CA GLY A 23 5.35 -1.23 7.43
C GLY A 23 3.87 -1.09 7.75
N ARG A 24 3.27 -2.01 8.51
CA ARG A 24 1.84 -1.95 8.82
C ARG A 24 1.50 -0.66 9.57
N ARG A 25 0.51 0.07 9.07
CA ARG A 25 0.02 1.32 9.67
C ARG A 25 -1.36 1.18 10.30
N VAL A 26 -2.18 0.22 9.84
CA VAL A 26 -3.51 -0.02 10.40
C VAL A 26 -3.48 -1.01 11.58
N PRO A 27 -4.42 -0.90 12.54
CA PRO A 27 -4.66 -1.90 13.58
C PRO A 27 -4.84 -3.32 13.02
N LEU A 28 -4.54 -4.36 13.80
CA LEU A 28 -4.48 -5.75 13.31
C LEU A 28 -5.88 -6.27 12.92
N ASP A 29 -6.89 -5.89 13.69
CA ASP A 29 -8.31 -6.12 13.46
C ASP A 29 -8.83 -5.51 12.15
N LYS A 30 -8.15 -4.48 11.63
CA LYS A 30 -8.47 -3.81 10.36
C LYS A 30 -7.49 -4.12 9.23
N ALA A 31 -6.51 -4.98 9.49
CA ALA A 31 -5.49 -5.36 8.52
C ALA A 31 -5.92 -6.62 7.75
N VAL A 32 -5.54 -6.71 6.49
CA VAL A 32 -5.84 -7.85 5.60
C VAL A 32 -4.62 -8.76 5.52
N LYS A 33 -4.83 -10.07 5.47
CA LYS A 33 -3.73 -11.05 5.36
C LYS A 33 -3.20 -11.09 3.92
N SER A 34 -1.94 -10.70 3.72
CA SER A 34 -1.26 -10.73 2.42
C SER A 34 -2.06 -10.06 1.29
N PRO A 35 -2.40 -8.76 1.42
CA PRO A 35 -3.15 -8.04 0.41
C PRO A 35 -2.35 -7.93 -0.90
N THR A 36 -3.05 -7.72 -2.01
CA THR A 36 -2.45 -7.55 -3.35
C THR A 36 -2.60 -6.11 -3.88
N LEU A 37 -1.74 -5.73 -4.84
CA LEU A 37 -1.81 -4.40 -5.47
C LEU A 37 -3.16 -4.16 -6.17
N ASP A 38 -3.74 -5.20 -6.77
CA ASP A 38 -5.02 -5.11 -7.46
C ASP A 38 -6.16 -4.85 -6.47
N GLU A 39 -6.18 -5.52 -5.32
CA GLU A 39 -7.16 -5.25 -4.25
C GLU A 39 -7.06 -3.80 -3.74
N LEU A 40 -5.84 -3.27 -3.58
CA LEU A 40 -5.63 -1.89 -3.15
C LEU A 40 -6.14 -0.89 -4.21
N CYS A 41 -5.90 -1.19 -5.49
CA CYS A 41 -6.38 -0.39 -6.62
C CYS A 41 -7.91 -0.41 -6.70
N GLN A 42 -8.53 -1.59 -6.56
CA GLN A 42 -9.99 -1.74 -6.54
C GLN A 42 -10.61 -1.00 -5.37
N ALA A 43 -10.05 -1.12 -4.16
CA ALA A 43 -10.54 -0.42 -2.98
C ALA A 43 -10.50 1.11 -3.14
N ALA A 44 -9.40 1.65 -3.69
CA ALA A 44 -9.30 3.08 -3.97
C ALA A 44 -10.28 3.52 -5.08
N SER A 45 -10.49 2.68 -6.10
CA SER A 45 -11.43 2.95 -7.19
C SER A 45 -12.89 2.98 -6.70
N LEU A 46 -13.25 2.08 -5.77
CA LEU A 46 -14.58 2.05 -5.13
C LEU A 46 -14.85 3.31 -4.29
N LEU A 47 -13.80 3.95 -3.77
CA LEU A 47 -13.89 5.22 -3.06
C LEU A 47 -13.96 6.44 -4.01
N GLY A 48 -13.92 6.22 -5.33
CA GLY A 48 -13.99 7.28 -6.34
C GLY A 48 -12.63 7.91 -6.69
N TYR A 49 -11.52 7.32 -6.27
CA TYR A 49 -10.18 7.77 -6.67
C TYR A 49 -9.75 7.14 -8.00
N THR A 50 -8.75 7.73 -8.66
CA THR A 50 -8.11 7.19 -9.86
C THR A 50 -6.69 6.69 -9.54
N PRO A 51 -6.55 5.55 -8.84
CA PRO A 51 -5.25 5.05 -8.42
C PRO A 51 -4.41 4.58 -9.60
N LYS A 52 -3.10 4.86 -9.55
CA LYS A 52 -2.10 4.27 -10.45
C LYS A 52 -1.23 3.28 -9.67
N PRO A 53 -1.26 1.98 -9.98
CA PRO A 53 -0.44 0.99 -9.29
C PRO A 53 1.01 1.04 -9.78
N PHE A 54 1.94 0.94 -8.83
CA PHE A 54 3.37 0.87 -9.08
C PHE A 54 3.98 -0.31 -8.32
N GLN A 55 4.67 -1.19 -9.05
CA GLN A 55 5.49 -2.22 -8.43
C GLN A 55 6.79 -1.59 -7.93
N ALA A 56 7.02 -1.68 -6.63
CA ALA A 56 8.16 -1.06 -5.98
C ALA A 56 8.54 -1.80 -4.71
N ARG A 57 9.75 -1.57 -4.22
CA ARG A 57 10.20 -2.17 -2.97
C ARG A 57 9.97 -1.18 -1.84
N HIS A 58 9.29 -1.62 -0.78
CA HIS A 58 9.04 -0.76 0.37
C HIS A 58 10.39 -0.35 0.99
N PRO A 59 10.63 0.93 1.32
CA PRO A 59 11.95 1.39 1.77
C PRO A 59 12.50 0.64 2.99
N LYS A 60 11.62 0.22 3.91
CA LYS A 60 12.00 -0.59 5.09
C LYS A 60 12.21 -2.08 4.79
N ARG A 61 11.80 -2.55 3.60
CA ARG A 61 11.87 -3.96 3.17
C ARG A 61 12.30 -4.04 1.71
N SER A 62 13.52 -3.58 1.43
CA SER A 62 14.09 -3.56 0.08
C SER A 62 14.30 -4.95 -0.55
N HIS A 63 14.33 -6.00 0.28
CA HIS A 63 14.55 -7.38 -0.15
C HIS A 63 13.28 -8.09 -0.65
N ILE A 64 12.09 -7.53 -0.38
CA ILE A 64 10.80 -8.15 -0.72
C ILE A 64 10.09 -7.28 -1.75
N GLN A 65 9.58 -7.89 -2.81
CA GLN A 65 8.77 -7.19 -3.82
C GLN A 65 7.45 -6.75 -3.19
N SER A 66 7.08 -5.48 -3.37
CA SER A 66 5.82 -4.91 -2.91
C SER A 66 5.27 -3.95 -3.98
N GLY A 67 4.43 -3.00 -3.56
CA GLY A 67 4.08 -1.84 -4.36
C GLY A 67 3.24 -0.82 -3.61
N TYR A 68 2.92 0.24 -4.33
CA TYR A 68 2.07 1.33 -3.87
C TYR A 68 1.12 1.79 -4.97
N ILE A 69 0.08 2.52 -4.58
CA ILE A 69 -0.75 3.31 -5.49
C ILE A 69 -0.49 4.81 -5.28
N ALA A 70 -0.65 5.61 -6.32
CA ALA A 70 -0.58 7.07 -6.29
C ALA A 70 -1.74 7.69 -7.08
#